data_AF-A0A9C9L0R1-F1
#
_entry.id   AF-A0A9C9L0R1-F1
#
_cell.length_a   1.000
_cell.length_b   1.000
_cell.length_c   1.000
_cell.angle_alpha   90.00
_cell.angle_beta   90.00
_cell.angle_gamma   90.00
#
_symmetry.space_group_name_H-M   'P 1'
#
loop_
_entity.id
_entity.type
_entity.pdbx_description
1 polymer ?
#
loop_
_entity_poly.entity_id
_entity_poly.type
_entity_poly.pdbx_seq_one_letter_code
_entity_poly.pdbx_strand_id
1 'polypeptide(L)'
;MKIKACLELMRFHFHASFITVVLGALLFTPHITTQLIYSILLCYITFNVFIYGGLYTFNDIIDAKEDSRHPIKKHRPIPSGRINVRSAAIFSIL
;
A
#
# COMPACT_ATOMS: atom_id res chain seq x y z
N MET A 1 -1.61 17.27 4.95
CA MET A 1 -2.83 16.70 4.33
C MET A 1 -2.53 15.74 3.18
N LYS A 2 -1.70 16.09 2.18
CA LYS A 2 -1.43 15.20 1.02
C LYS A 2 -0.65 13.92 1.36
N ILE A 3 0.41 14.00 2.17
CA ILE A 3 1.23 12.81 2.53
C ILE A 3 0.40 11.75 3.27
N LYS A 4 -0.37 12.15 4.28
CA LYS A 4 -1.26 11.23 5.01
C LYS A 4 -2.26 10.54 4.07
N ALA A 5 -2.79 11.27 3.08
CA ALA A 5 -3.69 10.70 2.08
C ALA A 5 -2.97 9.70 1.15
N CYS A 6 -1.72 9.96 0.75
CA CYS A 6 -0.91 8.99 0.02
C CYS A 6 -0.65 7.72 0.83
N LEU A 7 -0.31 7.85 2.12
CA LEU A 7 -0.12 6.70 3.01
C LEU A 7 -1.42 5.88 3.20
N GLU A 8 -2.57 6.56 3.23
CA GLU A 8 -3.88 5.88 3.26
C GLU A 8 -4.20 5.12 1.95
N LEU A 9 -3.83 5.69 0.79
CA LEU A 9 -3.99 5.03 -0.52
C LEU A 9 -3.19 3.72 -0.60
N MET A 10 -1.93 3.76 -0.15
CA MET A 10 -1.07 2.57 -0.10
C MET A 10 -1.49 1.57 0.97
N ARG A 11 -2.51 1.90 1.77
CA ARG A 11 -2.93 1.09 2.93
C ARG A 11 -1.79 0.83 3.91
N PHE A 12 -1.00 1.87 4.22
CA PHE A 12 0.19 1.76 5.07
C PHE A 12 -0.05 1.08 6.42
N HIS A 13 -1.25 1.21 6.99
CA HIS A 13 -1.64 0.52 8.23
C HIS A 13 -1.55 -1.02 8.14
N PHE A 14 -1.72 -1.60 6.95
CA PHE A 14 -1.58 -3.04 6.74
C PHE A 14 -0.15 -3.50 6.48
N HIS A 15 0.80 -2.58 6.24
CA HIS A 15 2.21 -2.95 6.00
C HIS A 15 2.86 -3.63 7.19
N ALA A 16 2.35 -3.42 8.40
CA ALA A 16 2.80 -4.14 9.60
C ALA A 16 2.62 -5.66 9.46
N SER A 17 1.67 -6.12 8.63
CA SER A 17 1.47 -7.54 8.32
C SER A 17 2.66 -8.14 7.56
N PHE A 18 3.50 -7.34 6.91
CA PHE A 18 4.71 -7.85 6.27
C PHE A 18 5.68 -8.47 7.29
N ILE A 19 5.65 -8.01 8.56
CA ILE A 19 6.48 -8.57 9.62
C ILE A 19 6.14 -10.05 9.86
N THR A 20 4.87 -10.46 9.76
CA THR A 20 4.50 -11.87 9.96
C THR A 20 5.05 -12.75 8.84
N VAL A 21 5.08 -12.23 7.60
CA VAL A 21 5.70 -12.90 6.46
C VAL A 21 7.21 -13.08 6.68
N VAL A 22 7.89 -12.03 7.15
CA VAL A 22 9.33 -12.08 7.47
C VAL A 22 9.60 -13.08 8.59
N LEU A 23 8.84 -13.03 9.68
CA LEU A 23 8.99 -13.99 10.79
C LEU A 23 8.76 -15.43 10.31
N GLY A 24 7.74 -15.67 9.49
CA GLY A 24 7.48 -16.98 8.89
C GLY A 24 8.65 -17.48 8.05
N ALA A 25 9.26 -16.62 7.23
CA ALA A 25 10.44 -16.97 6.43
C ALA A 25 11.67 -17.26 7.32
N LEU A 26 11.86 -16.52 8.41
CA LEU A 26 12.99 -16.69 9.31
C LEU A 26 12.94 -18.01 10.10
N LEU A 27 11.75 -18.58 10.35
CA LEU A 27 11.63 -19.91 10.97
C LEU A 27 12.33 -21.03 10.18
N PHE A 28 12.40 -20.88 8.86
CA PHE A 28 13.02 -21.85 7.96
C PHE A 28 14.42 -21.42 7.48
N THR A 29 14.94 -20.32 8.03
CA THR A 29 16.22 -19.76 7.60
C THR A 29 17.31 -20.10 8.64
N PRO A 30 18.33 -20.91 8.28
CA PRO A 30 19.35 -21.33 9.24
C PRO A 30 20.31 -20.20 9.65
N HIS A 31 20.58 -19.26 8.75
CA HIS A 31 21.51 -18.15 8.98
C HIS A 31 20.98 -16.85 8.39
N ILE A 32 21.03 -15.78 9.18
CA ILE A 32 20.73 -14.43 8.70
C ILE A 32 22.00 -13.86 8.06
N THR A 33 21.95 -13.66 6.76
CA THR A 33 23.05 -13.07 5.98
C THR A 33 22.70 -11.65 5.57
N THR A 34 23.72 -10.84 5.26
CA THR A 34 23.50 -9.48 4.72
C THR A 34 22.68 -9.52 3.43
N GLN A 35 22.91 -10.53 2.58
CA GLN A 35 22.15 -10.74 1.35
C GLN A 35 20.66 -10.95 1.62
N LEU A 36 20.32 -11.75 2.63
CA LEU A 36 18.92 -11.96 3.02
C LEU A 36 18.26 -10.66 3.48
N ILE A 37 18.96 -9.86 4.30
CA ILE A 37 18.46 -8.56 4.76
C ILE A 37 18.17 -7.66 3.56
N TYR A 38 19.10 -7.57 2.60
CA TYR A 38 18.87 -6.83 1.36
C TYR A 38 17.68 -7.36 0.57
N SER A 39 17.53 -8.68 0.43
CA SER A 39 16.39 -9.29 -0.26
C SER A 39 15.05 -8.99 0.43
N ILE A 40 15.00 -9.00 1.77
CA ILE A 40 13.80 -8.67 2.54
C ILE A 40 13.44 -7.19 2.35
N LEU A 41 14.43 -6.29 2.43
CA LEU A 41 14.21 -4.86 2.21
C LEU A 41 13.73 -4.59 0.78
N LEU A 42 14.37 -5.21 -0.21
CA LEU A 42 13.96 -5.08 -1.60
C LEU A 42 12.54 -5.62 -1.81
N CYS A 43 12.21 -6.78 -1.24
CA CYS A 43 10.87 -7.36 -1.27
C CYS A 43 9.82 -6.44 -0.64
N TYR A 44 10.12 -5.81 0.50
CA TYR A 44 9.21 -4.84 1.11
C TYR A 44 8.92 -3.66 0.17
N ILE A 45 9.98 -3.08 -0.41
CA ILE A 45 9.84 -1.93 -1.30
C ILE A 45 9.10 -2.32 -2.59
N THR A 46 9.48 -3.42 -3.25
CA THR A 46 8.85 -3.82 -4.51
C THR A 46 7.43 -4.34 -4.32
N PHE A 47 7.19 -5.24 -3.36
CA PHE A 47 5.87 -5.84 -3.18
C PHE A 47 4.91 -4.99 -2.35
N ASN A 48 5.31 -4.48 -1.18
CA ASN A 48 4.35 -3.79 -0.31
C ASN A 48 4.18 -2.33 -0.70
N VAL A 49 5.27 -1.62 -0.97
CA VAL A 49 5.20 -0.19 -1.31
C VAL A 49 4.68 -0.04 -2.74
N PHE A 50 5.32 -0.65 -3.73
CA PHE A 50 4.94 -0.44 -5.12
C PHE A 50 3.75 -1.30 -5.57
N ILE A 51 3.87 -2.63 -5.59
CA ILE A 51 2.82 -3.50 -6.15
C ILE A 51 1.51 -3.39 -5.34
N TYR A 52 1.56 -3.65 -4.03
CA TYR A 52 0.39 -3.61 -3.15
C TYR A 52 -0.16 -2.18 -3.05
N GLY A 53 0.69 -1.20 -2.76
CA GLY A 53 0.25 0.20 -2.67
C GLY A 53 -0.39 0.72 -3.97
N GLY A 54 0.19 0.39 -5.12
CA GLY A 54 -0.31 0.75 -6.44
C GLY A 54 -1.64 0.07 -6.77
N LEU A 55 -1.74 -1.25 -6.58
CA LEU A 55 -2.97 -2.01 -6.83
C LEU A 55 -4.15 -1.54 -5.97
N TYR A 56 -3.91 -1.26 -4.67
CA TYR A 56 -4.97 -0.75 -3.81
C TYR A 56 -5.35 0.69 -4.14
N THR A 57 -4.39 1.52 -4.58
CA THR A 57 -4.70 2.85 -5.13
C THR A 57 -5.56 2.73 -6.38
N PHE A 58 -5.22 1.82 -7.30
CA PHE A 58 -5.98 1.58 -8.52
C PHE A 58 -7.41 1.12 -8.22
N ASN A 59 -7.57 0.21 -7.26
CA ASN A 59 -8.90 -0.20 -6.79
C ASN A 59 -9.69 0.98 -6.22
N ASP A 60 -9.07 1.85 -5.41
CA ASP A 60 -9.73 3.04 -4.88
C ASP A 60 -10.18 4.02 -5.99
N ILE A 61 -9.49 4.04 -7.14
CA ILE A 61 -9.90 4.84 -8.32
C ILE A 61 -11.17 4.26 -8.94
N ILE A 62 -11.20 2.95 -9.17
CA ILE A 62 -12.35 2.26 -9.77
C ILE A 62 -13.57 2.39 -8.87
N ASP A 63 -13.37 2.20 -7.57
CA ASP A 63 -14.45 2.21 -6.57
C ASP A 63 -14.91 3.61 -6.18
N ALA A 64 -14.19 4.67 -6.59
CA ALA A 64 -14.41 6.05 -6.12
C ALA A 64 -15.87 6.51 -6.22
N LYS A 65 -16.57 6.16 -7.30
CA LYS A 65 -17.98 6.54 -7.49
C LYS A 65 -18.89 5.86 -6.48
N GLU A 66 -18.70 4.56 -6.24
CA GLU A 66 -19.54 3.81 -5.30
C GLU A 66 -19.17 4.15 -3.86
N ASP A 67 -17.88 4.26 -3.55
CA ASP A 67 -17.38 4.67 -2.24
C ASP A 67 -17.90 6.05 -1.82
N SER A 68 -18.14 6.98 -2.76
CA SER A 68 -18.73 8.29 -2.47
C SER A 68 -20.13 8.22 -1.85
N ARG A 69 -20.87 7.13 -2.08
CA ARG A 69 -22.23 6.89 -1.56
C ARG A 69 -22.24 6.12 -0.24
N HIS A 70 -21.12 5.49 0.11
CA HIS A 70 -21.01 4.67 1.30
C HIS A 70 -20.84 5.52 2.57
N PRO A 71 -21.49 5.19 3.70
CA PRO A 71 -21.46 6.02 4.92
C PRO A 71 -20.04 6.29 5.47
N ILE A 72 -19.16 5.28 5.43
CA ILE A 72 -17.76 5.36 5.89
C ILE A 72 -16.77 5.64 4.74
N LYS A 73 -16.78 4.84 3.66
CA LYS A 73 -15.78 4.91 2.58
C LYS A 73 -15.79 6.23 1.79
N LYS A 74 -16.86 7.04 1.86
CA LYS A 74 -16.89 8.40 1.28
C LYS A 74 -15.79 9.32 1.81
N HIS A 75 -15.20 9.01 2.97
CA HIS A 75 -14.11 9.76 3.57
C HIS A 75 -12.72 9.31 3.09
N ARG A 76 -12.61 8.28 2.24
CA ARG A 76 -11.34 7.85 1.62
C ARG A 76 -10.75 8.97 0.75
N PRO A 77 -9.42 8.98 0.54
CA PRO A 77 -8.73 10.07 -0.15
C PRO A 77 -9.33 10.50 -1.49
N ILE A 78 -9.77 9.55 -2.32
CA ILE A 78 -10.30 9.82 -3.67
C ILE A 78 -11.76 10.33 -3.62
N PRO A 79 -12.74 9.57 -3.07
CA PRO A 79 -14.13 10.04 -3.02
C PRO A 79 -14.32 11.32 -2.20
N SER A 80 -13.47 11.57 -1.19
CA SER A 80 -13.52 12.79 -0.39
C SER A 80 -12.83 13.99 -1.06
N GLY A 81 -12.25 13.82 -2.26
CA GLY A 81 -11.53 14.86 -2.99
C GLY A 81 -10.16 15.27 -2.40
N ARG A 82 -9.64 14.56 -1.39
CA ARG A 82 -8.30 14.85 -0.83
C ARG A 82 -7.17 14.56 -1.83
N ILE A 83 -7.40 13.59 -2.73
CA ILE A 83 -6.55 13.29 -3.89
C ILE A 83 -7.47 13.17 -5.11
N ASN A 84 -7.17 13.90 -6.18
CA ASN A 84 -7.92 13.76 -7.44
C ASN A 84 -7.52 12.48 -8.18
N VAL A 85 -8.40 12.00 -9.05
CA VAL A 85 -8.22 10.74 -9.80
C VAL A 85 -6.94 10.73 -10.66
N ARG A 86 -6.56 11.86 -11.28
CA ARG A 86 -5.34 11.92 -12.11
C ARG A 86 -4.07 11.71 -11.27
N SER A 87 -3.99 12.37 -10.12
CA SER A 87 -2.87 12.20 -9.19
C SER A 87 -2.84 10.79 -8.60
N ALA A 88 -4.00 10.20 -8.30
CA ALA A 88 -4.08 8.82 -7.85
C ALA A 88 -3.64 7.83 -8.95
N ALA A 89 -3.99 8.08 -10.21
CA ALA A 89 -3.59 7.22 -11.33
C ALA A 89 -2.06 7.22 -11.53
N ILE A 90 -1.42 8.39 -11.48
CA ILE A 90 0.05 8.49 -11.50
C ILE A 90 0.65 7.75 -10.30
N PHE A 91 0.06 7.93 -9.12
CA PHE A 91 0.51 7.26 -7.90
C PHE A 91 0.34 5.74 -7.94
N SER A 92 -0.66 5.22 -8.67
CA SER A 92 -0.88 3.78 -8.80
C SER A 92 0.15 3.05 -9.67
N ILE A 93 0.90 3.81 -10.49
CA ILE A 93 1.94 3.29 -11.40
C ILE A 93 3.34 3.39 -10.75
N LEU A 94 3.52 4.33 -9.82
CA LEU A 94 4.75 4.50 -9.06
C LEU A 94 5.03 3.26 -8.23
#